data_AF-A0A927CU32-F1
#
_entry.id   AF-A0A927CU32-F1
#
_cell.length_a   1.000
_cell.length_b   1.000
_cell.length_c   1.000
_cell.angle_alpha   90.00
_cell.angle_beta   90.00
_cell.angle_gamma   90.00
#
_symmetry.space_group_name_H-M   'P 1'
#
loop_
_entity.id
_entity.type
_entity.pdbx_description
1 polymer ?
#
loop_
_entity_poly.entity_id
_entity_poly.type
_entity_poly.pdbx_seq_one_letter_code
_entity_poly.pdbx_strand_id
1 'polypeptide(L)'
;AFIGAAAALLLAAPQPAEAAAGTPGGLAAAAWIAATAAAGLAGAFADSLLGATGQAMYRCRLCGSETERAAHCGSAAERVRGFAALNNDRVNLLSSLFAGVLAWAIGTLLF
;
A
#
# COMPACT_ATOMS: atom_id res chain seq x y z
N ALA A 1 3.68 1.14 -12.39
CA ALA A 1 3.45 0.50 -13.71
C ALA A 1 2.97 -0.95 -13.57
N PHE A 2 3.67 -1.82 -12.82
CA PHE A 2 3.33 -3.24 -12.70
C PHE A 2 1.98 -3.52 -12.01
N ILE A 3 1.65 -2.82 -10.92
CA ILE A 3 0.37 -2.99 -10.20
C ILE A 3 -0.82 -2.57 -11.07
N GLY A 4 -0.70 -1.47 -11.82
CA GLY A 4 -1.76 -1.01 -12.74
C GLY A 4 -1.98 -1.95 -13.93
N ALA A 5 -0.90 -2.52 -14.49
CA ALA A 5 -1.00 -3.52 -15.55
C ALA A 5 -1.57 -4.85 -15.04
N ALA A 6 -1.18 -5.29 -13.83
CA ALA A 6 -1.74 -6.46 -13.18
C ALA A 6 -3.24 -6.26 -12.84
N ALA A 7 -3.62 -5.07 -12.35
CA ALA A 7 -5.00 -4.71 -12.11
C ALA A 7 -5.81 -4.71 -13.43
N ALA A 8 -5.29 -4.10 -14.49
CA ALA A 8 -5.92 -4.09 -15.80
C ALA A 8 -6.07 -5.50 -16.41
N LEU A 9 -5.06 -6.37 -16.24
CA LEU A 9 -5.11 -7.79 -16.65
C LEU A 9 -6.14 -8.59 -15.84
N LEU A 10 -6.24 -8.33 -14.53
CA LEU A 10 -7.26 -8.93 -13.67
C LEU A 10 -8.66 -8.44 -14.06
N LEU A 11 -8.82 -7.16 -14.41
CA LEU A 11 -10.08 -6.59 -14.91
C LEU A 11 -10.46 -7.10 -16.31
N ALA A 12 -9.47 -7.44 -17.16
CA ALA A 12 -9.69 -7.94 -18.51
C ALA A 12 -9.82 -9.47 -18.60
N ALA A 13 -9.40 -10.20 -17.55
CA ALA A 13 -9.65 -11.63 -17.45
C ALA A 13 -11.15 -11.85 -17.18
N PRO A 14 -11.82 -12.84 -17.83
CA PRO A 14 -13.21 -13.15 -17.57
C PRO A 14 -13.37 -13.48 -16.08
N GLN A 15 -14.08 -12.61 -15.35
CA GLN A 15 -14.28 -12.79 -13.93
C GLN A 15 -15.46 -13.73 -13.74
N PRO A 16 -15.41 -14.71 -12.80
CA PRO A 16 -16.56 -15.56 -12.50
C PRO A 16 -17.80 -14.75 -12.05
N ALA A 17 -17.62 -13.48 -11.70
CA ALA A 17 -18.66 -12.51 -11.39
C ALA A 17 -19.57 -12.16 -12.60
N GLU A 18 -19.08 -12.21 -13.84
CA GLU A 18 -19.90 -11.92 -15.04
C GLU A 18 -20.95 -13.01 -15.30
N ALA A 19 -20.68 -14.25 -14.88
CA ALA A 19 -21.66 -15.34 -14.85
C ALA A 19 -22.61 -15.26 -13.64
N ALA A 20 -22.27 -14.47 -12.62
CA ALA A 20 -22.97 -14.37 -11.35
C ALA A 20 -23.80 -13.08 -11.21
N ALA A 21 -23.71 -12.14 -12.15
CA ALA A 21 -24.48 -10.90 -12.20
C ALA A 21 -25.99 -11.21 -12.31
N GLY A 22 -26.64 -11.37 -11.15
CA GLY A 22 -28.04 -11.82 -11.02
C GLY A 22 -28.26 -12.97 -10.04
N THR A 23 -27.20 -13.57 -9.49
CA THR A 23 -27.27 -14.61 -8.46
C THR A 23 -26.82 -14.07 -7.09
N PRO A 24 -27.30 -14.63 -5.96
CA PRO A 24 -26.84 -14.22 -4.62
C PRO A 24 -25.32 -14.27 -4.44
N GLY A 25 -24.64 -15.22 -5.12
CA GLY A 25 -23.18 -15.33 -5.10
C GLY A 25 -22.45 -14.18 -5.82
N GLY A 26 -23.06 -13.57 -6.84
CA GLY A 26 -22.47 -12.44 -7.56
C GLY A 26 -22.50 -11.14 -6.77
N LEU A 27 -23.57 -10.91 -6.01
CA LEU A 27 -23.66 -9.76 -5.09
C LEU A 27 -22.62 -9.87 -3.97
N ALA A 28 -22.43 -11.07 -3.42
CA ALA A 28 -21.38 -11.35 -2.44
C ALA A 28 -19.98 -11.09 -3.02
N ALA A 29 -19.70 -11.57 -4.24
CA ALA A 29 -18.41 -11.33 -4.90
C ALA A 29 -18.16 -9.83 -5.15
N ALA A 30 -19.17 -9.09 -5.63
CA ALA A 30 -19.07 -7.65 -5.85
C ALA A 30 -18.80 -6.88 -4.54
N ALA A 31 -19.45 -7.28 -3.44
CA ALA A 31 -19.21 -6.70 -2.13
C ALA A 31 -17.79 -6.97 -1.61
N TRP A 32 -17.24 -8.18 -1.81
CA TRP A 32 -15.84 -8.49 -1.48
C TRP A 32 -14.84 -7.70 -2.32
N ILE A 33 -15.09 -7.54 -3.63
CA ILE A 33 -14.24 -6.72 -4.51
C ILE A 33 -14.28 -5.26 -4.08
N ALA A 34 -15.46 -4.70 -3.79
CA ALA A 34 -15.60 -3.33 -3.32
C ALA A 34 -14.91 -3.11 -1.96
N ALA A 35 -15.09 -4.06 -1.02
CA ALA A 35 -14.45 -4.01 0.29
C ALA A 35 -12.92 -4.05 0.20
N THR A 36 -12.36 -4.97 -0.58
CA THR A 36 -10.91 -5.08 -0.78
C THR A 36 -10.32 -3.90 -1.53
N ALA A 37 -11.03 -3.35 -2.53
CA ALA A 37 -10.61 -2.14 -3.23
C ALA A 37 -10.59 -0.91 -2.30
N ALA A 38 -11.65 -0.72 -1.49
CA ALA A 38 -11.72 0.35 -0.52
C ALA A 38 -10.62 0.24 0.55
N ALA A 39 -10.36 -0.98 1.04
CA ALA A 39 -9.30 -1.22 2.00
C ALA A 39 -7.90 -1.01 1.40
N GLY A 40 -7.68 -1.43 0.14
CA GLY A 40 -6.44 -1.18 -0.58
C GLY A 40 -6.17 0.31 -0.80
N LEU A 41 -7.21 1.08 -1.14
CA LEU A 41 -7.12 2.54 -1.26
C LEU A 41 -6.77 3.20 0.08
N ALA A 42 -7.43 2.79 1.17
CA ALA A 42 -7.10 3.26 2.51
C ALA A 42 -5.65 2.90 2.92
N GLY A 43 -5.19 1.70 2.55
CA GLY A 43 -3.80 1.27 2.69
C GLY A 43 -2.81 2.19 1.97
N ALA A 44 -3.08 2.53 0.70
CA ALA A 44 -2.22 3.43 -0.07
C ALA A 44 -2.14 4.85 0.53
N PHE A 45 -3.25 5.35 1.09
CA PHE A 45 -3.23 6.62 1.83
C PHE A 45 -2.43 6.51 3.13
N ALA A 46 -2.58 5.41 3.87
CA ALA A 46 -1.79 5.15 5.07
C ALA A 46 -0.29 5.05 4.75
N ASP A 47 0.07 4.39 3.64
CA ASP A 47 1.45 4.30 3.14
C ASP A 47 2.05 5.68 2.89
N SER A 48 1.34 6.51 2.13
CA SER A 48 1.77 7.87 1.81
C SER A 48 1.90 8.74 3.06
N LEU A 49 0.97 8.62 4.01
CA LEU A 49 0.96 9.38 5.25
C LEU A 49 2.10 8.95 6.18
N LEU A 50 2.29 7.65 6.39
CA LEU A 50 3.37 7.09 7.20
C LEU A 50 4.74 7.37 6.56
N GLY A 51 4.83 7.29 5.24
CA GLY A 51 6.00 7.66 4.45
C GLY A 51 6.38 9.13 4.63
N ALA A 52 5.40 10.03 4.52
CA ALA A 52 5.66 11.46 4.65
C ALA A 52 6.02 11.89 6.08
N THR A 53 5.41 11.27 7.10
CA THR A 53 5.51 11.71 8.50
C THR A 53 6.58 10.97 9.29
N GLY A 54 6.72 9.65 9.09
CA GLY A 54 7.52 8.77 9.93
C GLY A 54 8.77 8.22 9.27
N GLN A 55 8.83 8.15 7.93
CA GLN A 55 9.94 7.52 7.22
C GLN A 55 11.26 8.27 7.44
N ALA A 56 12.32 7.52 7.73
CA ALA A 56 13.67 8.07 7.85
C ALA A 56 14.12 8.73 6.55
N MET A 57 14.51 10.01 6.65
CA MET A 57 15.21 10.71 5.59
C MET A 57 16.53 11.22 6.11
N TYR A 58 17.55 11.09 5.27
CA TYR A 58 18.92 11.46 5.51
C TYR A 58 19.34 12.53 4.52
N ARG A 59 20.36 13.31 4.88
CA ARG A 59 20.99 14.29 4.01
C ARG A 59 22.44 13.95 3.85
N CYS A 60 22.90 13.92 2.60
CA CYS A 60 24.30 13.69 2.30
C CYS A 60 25.11 14.94 2.67
N ARG A 61 26.17 14.76 3.45
CA ARG A 61 27.09 15.85 3.81
C ARG A 61 27.97 16.32 2.65
N LEU A 62 28.13 15.49 1.60
CA LEU A 62 29.00 15.78 0.45
C LEU A 62 28.27 16.58 -0.65
N CYS A 63 27.10 16.10 -1.11
CA CYS A 63 26.35 16.77 -2.18
C CYS A 63 25.14 17.56 -1.69
N GLY A 64 24.79 17.45 -0.40
CA GLY A 64 23.64 18.15 0.19
C GLY A 64 22.27 17.57 -0.16
N SER A 65 22.18 16.50 -0.96
CA SER A 65 20.92 15.87 -1.36
C SER A 65 20.24 15.14 -0.20
N GLU A 66 18.90 15.12 -0.22
CA GLU A 66 18.10 14.28 0.67
C GLU A 66 17.89 12.89 0.06
N THR A 67 17.99 11.86 0.89
CA THR A 67 17.86 10.46 0.50
C THR A 67 17.29 9.64 1.65
N GLU A 68 16.55 8.58 1.33
CA GLU A 68 16.08 7.57 2.28
C GLU A 68 17.20 6.65 2.80
N ARG A 69 18.38 6.68 2.16
CA ARG A 69 19.50 5.79 2.48
C ARG A 69 20.42 6.41 3.52
N ALA A 70 20.87 5.59 4.48
CA ALA A 70 21.84 6.01 5.50
C ALA A 70 23.26 6.29 4.95
N ALA A 71 23.50 6.07 3.64
CA ALA A 71 24.76 6.39 2.98
C ALA A 71 24.54 6.90 1.56
N HIS A 72 25.33 7.91 1.17
CA HIS A 72 25.30 8.52 -0.16
C HIS A 72 26.67 9.15 -0.48
N CYS A 73 27.07 9.14 -1.76
CA CYS A 73 28.40 9.58 -2.20
C CYS A 73 29.57 8.88 -1.46
N GLY A 74 29.40 7.62 -1.03
CA GLY A 74 30.43 6.87 -0.31
C GLY A 74 30.62 7.27 1.16
N SER A 75 29.77 8.13 1.71
CA SER A 75 29.80 8.58 3.11
C SER A 75 28.49 8.30 3.84
N ALA A 76 28.55 8.19 5.17
CA ALA A 76 27.35 8.10 6.00
C ALA A 76 26.54 9.41 5.88
N ALA A 77 25.25 9.28 5.60
CA ALA A 77 24.31 10.38 5.51
C ALA A 77 23.73 10.68 6.89
N GLU A 78 23.43 11.94 7.16
CA GLU A 78 22.94 12.40 8.46
C GLU A 78 21.42 12.41 8.48
N ARG A 79 20.80 11.81 9.51
CA ARG A 79 19.35 11.74 9.62
C ARG A 79 18.77 13.14 9.86
N VAL A 80 17.85 13.57 9.00
CA VAL A 80 17.19 14.88 9.10
C VAL A 80 15.79 14.76 9.70
N ARG A 81 15.03 13.70 9.34
CA ARG A 81 13.66 13.49 9.83
C ARG A 81 13.29 12.00 9.90
N GLY A 82 12.14 11.75 10.51
CA GLY A 82 11.57 10.42 10.68
C GLY A 82 12.29 9.57 11.73
N PHE A 83 11.82 8.33 11.87
CA PHE A 83 12.37 7.36 12.80
C PHE A 83 13.37 6.46 12.09
N ALA A 84 14.57 6.29 12.64
CA ALA A 84 15.61 5.43 12.05
C ALA A 84 15.14 3.98 11.86
N ALA A 85 14.20 3.54 12.71
CA ALA A 85 13.58 2.24 12.63
C ALA A 85 12.42 2.16 11.62
N LEU A 86 12.02 3.25 10.96
CA LEU A 86 10.94 3.26 9.97
C LEU A 86 11.52 3.58 8.59
N ASN A 87 11.86 2.52 7.86
CA ASN A 87 12.27 2.60 6.45
C ASN A 87 11.07 2.33 5.53
N ASN A 88 11.27 2.50 4.22
CA ASN A 88 10.24 2.26 3.21
C ASN A 88 9.60 0.86 3.32
N ASP A 89 10.39 -0.17 3.58
CA ASP A 89 9.88 -1.55 3.71
C ASP A 89 8.93 -1.69 4.90
N ARG A 90 9.23 -1.04 6.02
CA ARG A 90 8.38 -1.06 7.21
C ARG A 90 7.13 -0.21 7.04
N VAL A 91 7.24 0.93 6.34
CA VAL A 91 6.07 1.73 5.96
C VAL A 91 5.12 0.88 5.11
N ASN A 92 5.65 0.23 4.07
CA ASN A 92 4.89 -0.64 3.18
C ASN A 92 4.29 -1.86 3.89
N LEU A 93 5.02 -2.44 4.85
CA LEU A 93 4.51 -3.54 5.67
C LEU A 93 3.32 -3.10 6.54
N LEU A 94 3.43 -1.95 7.22
CA LEU A 94 2.38 -1.42 8.08
C LEU A 94 1.14 -1.02 7.29
N SER A 95 1.31 -0.36 6.15
CA SER A 95 0.20 0.04 5.27
C SER A 95 -0.50 -1.17 4.67
N SER A 96 0.24 -2.21 4.27
CA SER A 96 -0.32 -3.48 3.78
C SER A 96 -1.06 -4.25 4.88
N LEU A 97 -0.51 -4.32 6.10
CA LEU A 97 -1.18 -4.92 7.26
C LEU A 97 -2.48 -4.20 7.59
N PHE A 98 -2.45 -2.86 7.59
CA PHE A 98 -3.64 -2.04 7.81
C PHE A 98 -4.72 -2.32 6.76
N ALA A 99 -4.37 -2.35 5.47
CA ALA A 99 -5.30 -2.70 4.40
C ALA A 99 -5.89 -4.11 4.57
N GLY A 100 -5.06 -5.10 4.94
CA GLY A 100 -5.50 -6.48 5.18
C GLY A 100 -6.49 -6.60 6.35
N VAL A 101 -6.18 -5.95 7.48
CA VAL A 101 -7.05 -5.91 8.66
C VAL A 101 -8.37 -5.21 8.35
N LEU A 102 -8.31 -4.09 7.61
CA LEU A 102 -9.50 -3.34 7.22
C LEU A 102 -10.39 -4.16 6.26
N ALA A 103 -9.81 -4.85 5.28
CA ALA A 103 -10.54 -5.75 4.39
C ALA A 103 -11.21 -6.89 5.15
N TRP A 104 -10.49 -7.51 6.11
CA TRP A 104 -11.03 -8.55 6.97
C TRP A 104 -12.19 -8.03 7.82
N ALA A 105 -12.04 -6.88 8.47
CA ALA A 105 -13.06 -6.27 9.30
C ALA A 105 -14.33 -5.94 8.50
N ILE A 106 -14.19 -5.32 7.32
CA ILE A 106 -15.31 -5.04 6.42
C ILE A 106 -15.98 -6.35 6.00
N GLY A 107 -15.20 -7.37 5.66
CA GLY A 107 -15.69 -8.71 5.34
C GLY A 107 -16.56 -9.31 6.44
N THR A 108 -16.09 -9.30 7.69
CA THR A 108 -16.85 -9.81 8.85
C THR A 108 -18.08 -8.99 9.21
N LEU A 109 -18.16 -7.73 8.76
CA LEU A 109 -19.30 -6.85 8.99
C LEU A 109 -20.39 -7.01 7.91
N LEU A 110 -20.01 -7.44 6.71
CA LEU A 110 -20.90 -7.59 5.56
C LEU A 110 -21.48 -9.01 5.42
N PHE A 111 -20.82 -10.02 6.00
CA PHE A 111 -21.16 -11.45 5.87
C PHE A 111 -21.11 -12.14 7.23
#